data_AF-A0A1A0UIA5-F1
#
_entry.id   AF-A0A1A0UIA5-F1
#
_cell.length_a   1.000
_cell.length_b   1.000
_cell.length_c   1.000
_cell.angle_alpha   90.00
_cell.angle_beta   90.00
_cell.angle_gamma   90.00
#
_symmetry.space_group_name_H-M   'P 1'
#
loop_
_entity.id
_entity.type
_entity.pdbx_description
1 polymer ?
#
loop_
_entity_poly.entity_id
_entity_poly.type
_entity_poly.pdbx_seq_one_letter_code
_entity_poly.pdbx_strand_id
1 'polypeptide(L)' 'MTGLFLTPMVLADDPTPREQSAPCYPGIIPGNPWVKSCNFGSRPPRVRGGPPDQTAVIACRDIPGCLSAFVNNP' A
#
# COMPACT_ATOMS: atom_id res chain seq x y z
N MET A 1 -57.39 -8.21 12.13
CA MET A 1 -56.24 -8.98 11.61
C MET A 1 -55.10 -7.98 11.48
N THR A 2 -54.26 -7.88 12.52
CA THR A 2 -53.21 -6.87 12.62
C THR A 2 -51.93 -7.46 12.06
N GLY A 3 -51.49 -7.00 10.89
CA GLY A 3 -50.24 -7.44 10.26
C GLY A 3 -49.11 -6.45 10.58
N LEU A 4 -48.19 -6.85 11.46
CA LEU A 4 -46.93 -6.13 11.69
C LEU A 4 -45.94 -6.51 10.58
N PHE A 5 -45.60 -5.54 9.72
CA PHE A 5 -44.48 -5.66 8.80
C PHE A 5 -43.18 -5.41 9.57
N LEU A 6 -42.35 -6.45 9.73
CA LEU A 6 -40.98 -6.35 10.22
C LEU A 6 -40.07 -6.01 9.02
N THR A 7 -39.59 -4.78 8.94
CA THR A 7 -38.54 -4.38 7.99
C THR A 7 -37.17 -4.79 8.55
N PRO A 8 -36.26 -5.36 7.72
CA PRO A 8 -34.91 -5.64 8.17
C PRO A 8 -34.17 -4.32 8.41
N MET A 9 -33.70 -4.12 9.65
CA MET A 9 -32.74 -3.05 9.94
C MET A 9 -31.42 -3.41 9.26
N VAL A 10 -31.05 -2.62 8.25
CA VAL A 10 -29.66 -2.56 7.77
C VAL A 10 -28.84 -1.96 8.91
N LEU A 11 -27.99 -2.79 9.53
CA LEU A 11 -26.89 -2.31 10.35
C LEU A 11 -25.98 -1.51 9.41
N ALA A 12 -26.01 -0.18 9.52
CA ALA A 12 -25.03 0.66 8.87
C ALA A 12 -23.68 0.30 9.50
N ASP A 13 -22.79 -0.33 8.71
CA ASP A 13 -21.37 -0.41 9.02
C ASP A 13 -20.90 1.02 9.30
N ASP A 14 -20.45 1.28 10.53
CA ASP A 14 -19.71 2.50 10.86
C ASP A 14 -18.61 2.67 9.79
N PRO A 15 -18.45 3.83 9.16
CA PRO A 15 -17.33 4.06 8.28
C PRO A 15 -16.09 4.06 9.15
N THR A 16 -15.52 2.87 9.37
CA THR A 16 -14.16 2.73 9.87
C THR A 16 -13.33 3.72 9.05
N PRO A 17 -12.58 4.65 9.70
CA PRO A 17 -11.72 5.55 8.97
C PRO A 17 -10.84 4.69 8.09
N ARG A 18 -11.12 4.69 6.78
CA ARG A 18 -10.19 4.14 5.81
C ARG A 18 -9.01 5.06 5.93
N GLU A 19 -8.01 4.63 6.70
CA GLU A 19 -6.68 5.20 6.70
C GLU A 19 -6.40 5.50 5.23
N GLN A 20 -6.32 6.79 4.87
CA GLN A 20 -5.99 7.19 3.50
C GLN A 20 -4.56 6.68 3.29
N SER A 21 -4.46 5.41 2.90
CA SER A 21 -3.23 4.77 2.51
C SER A 21 -2.62 5.69 1.48
N ALA A 22 -1.42 6.19 1.75
CA ALA A 22 -0.69 7.05 0.82
C ALA A 22 -0.88 6.53 -0.62
N PRO A 23 -1.14 7.41 -1.60
CA PRO A 23 -1.61 7.01 -2.93
C PRO A 23 -0.73 5.87 -3.46
N CYS A 24 -1.28 4.65 -3.47
CA CYS A 24 -0.59 3.46 -3.93
C CYS A 24 -1.05 3.13 -5.34
N TYR A 25 -0.18 2.51 -6.12
CA TYR A 25 -0.48 2.09 -7.49
C TYR A 25 -0.77 0.58 -7.53
N PRO A 26 -1.72 0.10 -8.36
CA PRO A 26 -1.89 -1.32 -8.57
C PRO A 26 -0.66 -1.89 -9.30
N GLY A 27 0.15 -2.70 -8.61
CA GLY A 27 1.37 -3.28 -9.18
C GLY A 27 2.65 -2.51 -8.84
N ILE A 28 3.69 -2.72 -9.64
CA ILE A 28 5.05 -2.19 -9.41
C ILE A 28 5.44 -1.35 -10.61
N ILE A 29 6.00 -0.16 -10.37
CA ILE A 29 6.50 0.72 -11.42
C ILE A 29 8.01 0.45 -11.60
N PRO A 30 8.44 -0.12 -12.74
CA PRO A 30 9.86 -0.35 -13.00
C PRO A 30 10.66 0.95 -12.96
N GLY A 31 11.84 0.91 -12.33
CA GLY A 31 12.73 2.05 -12.20
C GLY A 31 12.35 3.07 -11.13
N ASN A 32 11.19 2.95 -10.48
CA ASN A 32 10.74 3.90 -9.47
C ASN A 32 10.37 3.24 -8.13
N PRO A 33 11.37 2.88 -7.28
CA PRO A 33 11.16 2.15 -6.04
C PRO A 33 10.45 2.94 -4.92
N TRP A 34 10.37 4.28 -5.05
CA TRP A 34 9.69 5.15 -4.09
C TRP A 34 8.16 5.10 -4.18
N VAL A 35 7.62 4.59 -5.30
CA VAL A 35 6.18 4.45 -5.46
C VAL A 35 5.67 3.29 -4.63
N LYS A 36 4.61 3.56 -3.86
CA LYS A 36 3.95 2.55 -3.04
C LYS A 36 3.05 1.69 -3.93
N SER A 37 3.15 0.38 -3.74
CA SER A 37 2.31 -0.60 -4.45
C SER A 37 1.18 -1.07 -3.54
N CYS A 38 -0.03 -1.15 -4.06
CA CYS A 38 -1.19 -1.66 -3.31
C CYS A 38 -1.17 -3.19 -3.13
N ASN A 39 -0.28 -3.90 -3.83
CA ASN A 39 -0.18 -5.36 -3.76
C ASN A 39 0.61 -5.86 -2.54
N PHE A 40 1.22 -4.94 -1.78
CA PHE A 40 2.03 -5.25 -0.61
C PHE A 40 1.47 -4.54 0.61
N GLY A 41 1.73 -5.12 1.78
CA GLY A 41 1.32 -4.53 3.06
C GLY A 41 2.08 -3.24 3.39
N SER A 42 1.84 -2.75 4.61
CA SER A 42 2.55 -1.57 5.13
C SER A 42 4.06 -1.76 5.08
N ARG A 43 4.76 -0.74 4.59
CA ARG A 43 6.23 -0.76 4.51
C ARG A 43 6.83 -0.20 5.79
N PRO A 44 7.88 -0.83 6.34
CA PRO A 44 8.61 -0.23 7.45
C PRO A 44 9.22 1.13 7.02
N PRO A 45 9.43 2.05 7.98
CA PRO A 45 10.14 3.28 7.72
C PRO A 45 11.51 3.02 7.10
N ARG A 46 11.84 3.82 6.10
CA ARG A 46 13.13 3.74 5.41
C ARG A 46 14.21 4.43 6.23
N VAL A 47 15.33 3.74 6.43
CA VAL A 47 16.54 4.31 6.99
C VAL A 47 17.66 4.20 5.97
N ARG A 48 18.47 5.25 5.85
CA ARG A 48 19.62 5.27 4.95
C ARG A 48 20.58 4.14 5.30
N GLY A 49 20.98 3.34 4.30
CA GLY A 49 21.81 2.16 4.49
C GLY A 49 21.08 0.93 5.02
N GLY A 50 19.78 1.03 5.29
CA GLY A 50 18.94 -0.10 5.72
C GLY A 50 18.63 -1.09 4.59
N PRO A 51 18.05 -2.25 4.92
CA PRO A 51 17.64 -3.22 3.93
C PRO A 51 16.54 -2.65 3.01
N PRO A 52 16.59 -2.91 1.70
CA PRO A 52 15.52 -2.52 0.79
C PRO A 52 14.26 -3.34 1.03
N ASP A 53 13.10 -2.74 0.83
CA ASP A 53 11.83 -3.47 0.85
C ASP A 53 11.64 -4.31 -0.44
N GLN A 54 10.75 -5.30 -0.37
CA GLN A 54 10.51 -6.23 -1.48
C GLN A 54 10.10 -5.55 -2.78
N THR A 55 9.39 -4.42 -2.70
CA THR A 55 8.92 -3.73 -3.90
C THR A 55 10.05 -2.95 -4.56
N ALA A 56 10.99 -2.40 -3.78
CA ALA A 56 12.17 -1.74 -4.29
C ALA A 56 13.08 -2.73 -5.01
N VAL A 57 13.23 -3.95 -4.47
CA VAL A 57 13.95 -5.05 -5.11
C VAL A 57 13.35 -5.40 -6.48
N ILE A 58 12.02 -5.49 -6.56
CA ILE A 58 11.35 -5.82 -7.83
C ILE A 58 11.36 -4.64 -8.81
N ALA A 59 11.12 -3.41 -8.33
CA ALA A 59 11.11 -2.20 -9.15
C ALA A 59 12.49 -1.91 -9.78
N CYS A 60 13.58 -2.23 -9.07
CA CYS A 60 14.95 -1.99 -9.52
C CYS A 60 15.60 -3.18 -10.23
N ARG A 61 14.86 -4.25 -10.52
CA ARG A 61 15.41 -5.45 -11.15
C ARG A 61 16.00 -5.10 -12.52
N ASP A 62 17.23 -5.56 -12.77
CA ASP A 62 18.01 -5.30 -13.99
C ASP A 62 18.28 -3.81 -14.30
N ILE A 63 18.13 -2.92 -13.31
CA ILE A 63 18.45 -1.48 -13.43
C ILE A 63 19.66 -1.14 -12.55
N PRO A 64 20.88 -1.04 -13.13
CA PRO A 64 22.08 -0.77 -12.36
C PRO A 64 21.99 0.57 -11.62
N GLY A 65 22.37 0.57 -10.34
CA GLY A 65 22.35 1.76 -9.49
C GLY A 65 20.98 2.11 -8.88
N CYS A 66 19.86 1.57 -9.37
CA CYS A 66 18.53 1.87 -8.83
C CYS A 66 18.37 1.48 -7.36
N LEU A 67 18.77 0.25 -7.02
CA LEU A 67 18.66 -0.24 -5.64
C LEU A 67 19.61 0.52 -4.71
N SER A 68 20.81 0.83 -5.18
CA SER A 68 21.79 1.63 -4.45
C SER A 68 21.29 3.05 -4.21
N ALA A 69 20.67 3.69 -5.20
CA ALA A 69 20.06 5.01 -5.05
C ALA A 69 18.93 4.96 -4.03
N PHE A 70 18.08 3.93 -4.08
CA PHE A 70 17.06 3.71 -3.06
C PHE A 70 17.70 3.62 -1.67
N VAL A 71 18.56 2.65 -1.41
CA VAL A 71 19.15 2.43 -0.07
C VAL A 71 19.90 3.65 0.48
N ASN A 72 20.56 4.44 -0.38
CA ASN A 72 21.47 5.51 0.06
C ASN A 72 20.88 6.92 0.07
N ASN A 73 19.75 7.17 -0.61
CA ASN A 73 19.04 8.45 -0.51
C ASN A 73 17.95 8.41 0.58
N PRO A 74 17.57 9.57 1.13
CA PRO A 74 16.41 9.70 2.02
C PRO A 74 15.10 9.31 1.31
#